data_AF-C3RWJ0-F1
#
_entry.id   AF-C3RWJ0-F1
#
_cell.length_a   1.000
_cell.length_b   1.000
_cell.length_c   1.000
_cell.angle_alpha   90.00
_cell.angle_beta   90.00
_cell.angle_gamma   90.00
#
_symmetry.space_group_name_H-M   'P 1'
#
loop_
_entity.id
_entity.type
_entity.pdbx_description
1 polymer ?
#
loop_
_entity_poly.entity_id
_entity_poly.type
_entity_poly.pdbx_seq_one_letter_code
_entity_poly.pdbx_strand_id
1 'polypeptide(L)'
;KWTGTPEEASRMLRAAMRAYGASLVGYTELTQEHRDHVIFSYEKGDSNNEKYIGTDVPVTAARPIVFENVTKAYETTEKLVIPNVPLWEIALSTQGSNELWRSSGTLLGGFANSNTFYNCGNLHASTYNFLRYLGYQLIGTIGNDSRYVGSEGGAAIMAGLGEASRQKLYTLTPEYGAPGRLYGVLTDLPLEPTHPIDAGIYRFCHSCQKCADHCPPQVISKEKEPSWDIPLTEGKETIFSVKGTKAFYNNLPLCRQYSNETSHGCRICWGECTFTVNRGSLVHQIIKGTVANVSLFNTYFYKLGEAFGYGADAEKAETWWDLSLPTLGQDSTITAADGGYGK
;
A
#
# COMPACT_ATOMS: atom_id res chain seq x y z
N LYS A 1 -3.01 -8.70 -31.35
CA LYS A 1 -2.47 -7.72 -30.38
C LYS A 1 -3.21 -6.42 -30.61
N TRP A 2 -3.78 -5.83 -29.56
CA TRP A 2 -4.48 -4.55 -29.62
C TRP A 2 -3.50 -3.43 -29.97
N THR A 3 -3.98 -2.40 -30.65
CA THR A 3 -3.18 -1.27 -31.13
C THR A 3 -3.97 0.01 -30.93
N GLY A 4 -3.50 0.86 -30.04
CA GLY A 4 -4.04 2.19 -29.76
C GLY A 4 -3.00 3.00 -29.01
N THR A 5 -3.37 4.22 -28.63
CA THR A 5 -2.47 5.15 -27.94
C THR A 5 -2.27 4.75 -26.46
N PRO A 6 -1.14 5.12 -25.82
CA PRO A 6 -0.92 4.90 -24.39
C PRO A 6 -2.03 5.49 -23.51
N GLU A 7 -2.61 6.63 -23.91
CA GLU A 7 -3.70 7.31 -23.21
C GLU A 7 -5.00 6.49 -23.29
N GLU A 8 -5.32 5.94 -24.46
CA GLU A 8 -6.45 5.01 -24.63
C GLU A 8 -6.26 3.73 -23.84
N ALA A 9 -5.04 3.17 -23.85
CA ALA A 9 -4.69 1.98 -23.10
C ALA A 9 -4.85 2.20 -21.58
N SER A 10 -4.35 3.32 -21.06
CA SER A 10 -4.48 3.70 -19.65
C SER A 10 -5.95 3.86 -19.24
N ARG A 11 -6.76 4.57 -20.03
CA ARG A 11 -8.21 4.70 -19.74
C ARG A 11 -8.93 3.36 -19.77
N MET A 12 -8.68 2.55 -20.79
CA MET A 12 -9.29 1.23 -20.97
C MET A 12 -8.92 0.29 -19.82
N LEU A 13 -7.63 0.18 -19.50
CA LEU A 13 -7.15 -0.69 -18.44
C LEU A 13 -7.67 -0.24 -17.07
N ARG A 14 -7.66 1.07 -16.79
CA ARG A 14 -8.22 1.62 -15.54
C ARG A 14 -9.69 1.24 -15.40
N ALA A 15 -10.50 1.48 -16.43
CA ALA A 15 -11.92 1.15 -16.42
C ALA A 15 -12.16 -0.36 -16.18
N ALA A 16 -11.41 -1.22 -16.87
CA ALA A 16 -11.50 -2.67 -16.70
C ALA A 16 -11.13 -3.09 -15.26
N MET A 17 -9.98 -2.63 -14.74
CA MET A 17 -9.52 -2.97 -13.39
C MET A 17 -10.45 -2.43 -12.30
N ARG A 18 -11.03 -1.24 -12.49
CA ARG A 18 -12.08 -0.70 -11.61
C ARG A 18 -13.30 -1.61 -11.58
N ALA A 19 -13.77 -2.09 -12.73
CA ALA A 19 -14.88 -3.05 -12.81
C ALA A 19 -14.53 -4.41 -12.18
N TYR A 20 -13.26 -4.79 -12.20
CA TYR A 20 -12.76 -6.00 -11.54
C TYR A 20 -12.53 -5.83 -10.03
N GLY A 21 -12.69 -4.61 -9.50
CA GLY A 21 -12.66 -4.30 -8.08
C GLY A 21 -11.33 -3.72 -7.55
N ALA A 22 -10.48 -3.16 -8.41
CA ALA A 22 -9.41 -2.27 -7.96
C ALA A 22 -9.99 -0.94 -7.43
N SER A 23 -9.46 -0.44 -6.32
CA SER A 23 -9.91 0.81 -5.69
C SER A 23 -9.16 2.03 -6.21
N LEU A 24 -7.87 1.91 -6.48
CA LEU A 24 -7.09 2.92 -7.21
C LEU A 24 -6.20 2.22 -8.24
N VAL A 25 -5.89 2.88 -9.35
CA VAL A 25 -5.00 2.37 -10.39
C VAL A 25 -4.19 3.51 -11.00
N GLY A 26 -2.87 3.36 -10.97
CA GLY A 26 -1.89 4.27 -11.52
C GLY A 26 -0.80 3.52 -12.28
N TYR A 27 -0.02 4.24 -13.06
CA TYR A 27 0.93 3.67 -14.01
C TYR A 27 2.25 4.41 -13.93
N THR A 28 3.36 3.68 -14.02
CA THR A 28 4.68 4.27 -14.19
C THR A 28 5.43 3.51 -15.29
N GLU A 29 6.22 4.24 -16.08
CA GLU A 29 7.15 3.59 -16.99
C GLU A 29 8.29 2.94 -16.20
N LEU A 30 8.70 1.72 -16.57
CA LEU A 30 9.79 1.00 -15.93
C LEU A 30 11.16 1.49 -16.42
N THR A 31 11.48 2.76 -16.10
CA THR A 31 12.77 3.40 -16.35
C THR A 31 13.90 2.73 -15.57
N GLN A 32 15.15 3.05 -15.88
CA GLN A 32 16.30 2.52 -15.13
C GLN A 32 16.24 2.93 -13.64
N GLU A 33 15.87 4.18 -13.35
CA GLU A 33 15.70 4.67 -11.98
C GLU A 33 14.63 3.88 -11.23
N HIS A 34 13.51 3.56 -11.89
CA HIS A 34 12.46 2.73 -11.31
C HIS A 34 12.94 1.29 -11.03
N ARG A 35 13.74 0.72 -11.94
CA ARG A 35 14.35 -0.61 -11.75
C ARG A 35 15.30 -0.63 -10.55
N ASP A 36 16.09 0.43 -10.38
CA ASP A 36 17.12 0.50 -9.34
C ASP A 36 16.54 0.77 -7.94
N HIS A 37 15.35 1.39 -7.86
CA HIS A 37 14.79 1.87 -6.58
C HIS A 37 13.47 1.22 -6.17
N VAL A 38 12.73 0.59 -7.09
CA VAL A 38 11.42 -0.02 -6.78
C VAL A 38 11.46 -1.54 -6.92
N ILE A 39 12.13 -2.08 -7.94
CA ILE A 39 12.16 -3.52 -8.21
C ILE A 39 13.10 -4.23 -7.24
N PHE A 40 12.66 -5.36 -6.69
CA PHE A 40 13.51 -6.14 -5.80
C PHE A 40 14.58 -6.92 -6.57
N SER A 41 15.75 -7.11 -5.95
CA SER A 41 16.81 -7.94 -6.54
C SER A 41 16.55 -9.45 -6.39
N TYR A 42 15.68 -9.83 -5.46
CA TYR A 42 15.30 -11.21 -5.15
C TYR A 42 13.81 -11.28 -4.85
N GLU A 43 13.16 -12.39 -5.18
CA GLU A 43 11.85 -12.67 -4.63
C GLU A 43 11.95 -12.91 -3.11
N LYS A 44 10.83 -12.77 -2.40
CA LYS A 44 10.77 -13.14 -0.98
C LYS A 44 11.00 -14.65 -0.78
N GLY A 45 10.26 -15.48 -1.52
CA GLY A 45 10.33 -16.94 -1.39
C GLY A 45 10.17 -17.42 0.05
N ASP A 46 11.07 -18.30 0.50
CA ASP A 46 11.18 -18.84 1.86
C ASP A 46 12.35 -18.20 2.65
N SER A 47 12.97 -17.12 2.13
CA SER A 47 14.16 -16.49 2.74
C SER A 47 13.93 -15.90 4.12
N ASN A 48 12.68 -15.60 4.47
CA ASN A 48 12.30 -15.02 5.77
C ASN A 48 11.98 -16.09 6.83
N ASN A 49 12.33 -17.36 6.59
CA ASN A 49 12.10 -18.48 7.49
C ASN A 49 13.14 -18.51 8.62
N GLU A 50 12.69 -18.87 9.83
CA GLU A 50 13.55 -18.95 11.03
C GLU A 50 14.72 -19.92 10.89
N LYS A 51 14.61 -20.94 10.03
CA LYS A 51 15.70 -21.89 9.75
C LYS A 51 16.93 -21.25 9.11
N TYR A 52 16.77 -20.05 8.52
CA TYR A 52 17.86 -19.30 7.91
C TYR A 52 18.50 -18.29 8.87
N ILE A 53 18.06 -18.20 10.12
CA ILE A 53 18.67 -17.31 11.11
C ILE A 53 20.12 -17.75 11.37
N GLY A 54 21.08 -16.88 11.05
CA GLY A 54 22.51 -17.12 11.24
C GLY A 54 23.15 -18.05 10.20
N THR A 55 22.45 -18.32 9.09
CA THR A 55 22.97 -19.14 7.98
C THR A 55 22.79 -18.43 6.64
N ASP A 56 23.44 -18.93 5.60
CA ASP A 56 23.26 -18.41 4.24
C ASP A 56 21.91 -18.88 3.66
N VAL A 57 21.20 -17.95 3.03
CA VAL A 57 19.95 -18.26 2.32
C VAL A 57 20.30 -18.84 0.94
N PRO A 58 19.92 -20.08 0.62
CA PRO A 58 20.19 -20.65 -0.70
C PRO A 58 19.36 -19.91 -1.76
N VAL A 59 19.90 -19.83 -2.98
CA VAL A 59 19.22 -19.19 -4.13
C VAL A 59 17.84 -19.79 -4.40
N THR A 60 17.64 -21.09 -4.11
CA THR A 60 16.35 -21.75 -4.26
C THR A 60 15.30 -21.31 -3.23
N ALA A 61 15.70 -20.70 -2.12
CA ALA A 61 14.81 -20.12 -1.11
C ALA A 61 14.43 -18.67 -1.42
N ALA A 62 15.26 -17.93 -2.17
CA ALA A 62 14.91 -16.64 -2.74
C ALA A 62 15.60 -16.49 -4.09
N ARG A 63 14.86 -16.75 -5.16
CA ARG A 63 15.40 -16.65 -6.52
C ARG A 63 15.69 -15.19 -6.86
N PRO A 64 16.85 -14.88 -7.47
CA PRO A 64 17.14 -13.55 -8.00
C PRO A 64 16.13 -13.15 -9.07
N ILE A 65 15.78 -11.88 -9.06
CA ILE A 65 15.04 -11.22 -10.14
C ILE A 65 16.08 -10.59 -11.06
N VAL A 66 16.11 -11.02 -12.32
CA VAL A 66 17.09 -10.57 -13.31
C VAL A 66 16.42 -10.03 -14.55
N PHE A 67 17.13 -9.14 -15.24
CA PHE A 67 16.71 -8.61 -16.53
C PHE A 67 17.46 -9.30 -17.66
N GLU A 68 16.75 -9.83 -18.65
CA GLU A 68 17.35 -10.49 -19.81
C GLU A 68 16.77 -10.00 -21.12
N ASN A 69 17.55 -10.08 -22.19
CA ASN A 69 17.12 -9.72 -23.55
C ASN A 69 16.22 -10.81 -24.16
N VAL A 70 15.05 -10.99 -23.57
CA VAL A 70 13.97 -11.88 -24.00
C VAL A 70 12.68 -11.08 -24.19
N THR A 71 11.70 -11.63 -24.91
CA THR A 71 10.43 -10.92 -25.19
C THR A 71 9.35 -11.17 -24.16
N LYS A 72 9.46 -12.25 -23.37
CA LYS A 72 8.49 -12.64 -22.35
C LYS A 72 9.17 -12.95 -21.03
N ALA A 73 8.51 -12.58 -19.94
CA ALA A 73 8.90 -13.03 -18.61
C ALA A 73 8.78 -14.55 -18.51
N TYR A 74 9.69 -15.15 -17.75
CA TYR A 74 9.66 -16.56 -17.42
C TYR A 74 10.29 -16.79 -16.05
N GLU A 75 10.03 -17.95 -15.47
CA GLU A 75 10.68 -18.38 -14.24
C GLU A 75 11.33 -19.75 -14.42
N THR A 76 12.42 -19.98 -13.68
CA THR A 76 13.03 -21.29 -13.51
C THR A 76 13.10 -21.62 -12.03
N THR A 77 13.64 -22.78 -11.68
CA THR A 77 13.96 -23.12 -10.29
C THR A 77 15.04 -22.23 -9.67
N GLU A 78 15.75 -21.43 -10.48
CA GLU A 78 16.93 -20.66 -10.06
C GLU A 78 16.75 -19.15 -10.16
N LYS A 79 15.83 -18.63 -10.98
CA LYS A 79 15.66 -17.18 -11.21
C LYS A 79 14.25 -16.81 -11.68
N LEU A 80 13.91 -15.55 -11.47
CA LEU A 80 12.78 -14.86 -12.09
C LEU A 80 13.31 -13.89 -13.14
N VAL A 81 12.80 -13.96 -14.37
CA VAL A 81 13.30 -13.13 -15.47
C VAL A 81 12.26 -12.10 -15.88
N ILE A 82 12.63 -10.82 -15.80
CA ILE A 82 11.90 -9.70 -16.37
C ILE A 82 12.52 -9.40 -17.74
N PRO A 83 11.72 -9.32 -18.83
CA PRO A 83 12.24 -9.03 -20.15
C PRO A 83 12.77 -7.60 -20.23
N ASN A 84 13.91 -7.40 -20.87
CA ASN A 84 14.49 -6.09 -21.12
C ASN A 84 13.84 -5.42 -22.35
N VAL A 85 12.53 -5.23 -22.27
CA VAL A 85 11.70 -4.51 -23.23
C VAL A 85 11.07 -3.31 -22.51
N PRO A 86 10.47 -2.35 -23.24
CA PRO A 86 9.63 -1.33 -22.61
C PRO A 86 8.52 -1.99 -21.80
N LEU A 87 8.46 -1.66 -20.52
CA LEU A 87 7.49 -2.18 -19.55
C LEU A 87 6.92 -1.02 -18.74
N TRP A 88 5.72 -1.21 -18.24
CA TRP A 88 5.03 -0.30 -17.34
C TRP A 88 4.66 -1.05 -16.07
N GLU A 89 4.86 -0.41 -14.91
CA GLU A 89 4.31 -0.89 -13.66
C GLU A 89 2.89 -0.35 -13.49
N ILE A 90 1.97 -1.25 -13.20
CA ILE A 90 0.61 -0.98 -12.77
C ILE A 90 0.62 -1.02 -11.26
N ALA A 91 0.53 0.15 -10.64
CA ALA A 91 0.28 0.28 -9.21
C ALA A 91 -1.23 0.29 -8.98
N LEU A 92 -1.71 -0.48 -8.01
CA LEU A 92 -3.12 -0.51 -7.66
C LEU A 92 -3.33 -0.67 -6.17
N SER A 93 -4.55 -0.36 -5.71
CA SER A 93 -4.97 -0.64 -4.33
C SER A 93 -6.26 -1.45 -4.28
N THR A 94 -6.43 -2.17 -3.16
CA THR A 94 -7.71 -2.77 -2.76
C THR A 94 -8.09 -2.27 -1.38
N GLN A 95 -9.21 -1.56 -1.33
CA GLN A 95 -9.71 -0.86 -0.16
C GLN A 95 -9.86 -1.79 1.05
N GLY A 96 -9.45 -1.33 2.22
CA GLY A 96 -9.85 -1.94 3.49
C GLY A 96 -11.06 -1.23 4.10
N SER A 97 -11.85 -1.96 4.89
CA SER A 97 -12.92 -1.33 5.65
C SER A 97 -12.37 -0.45 6.77
N ASN A 98 -12.66 0.86 6.71
CA ASN A 98 -12.32 1.80 7.79
C ASN A 98 -12.94 1.39 9.13
N GLU A 99 -14.16 0.83 9.12
CA GLU A 99 -14.80 0.36 10.35
C GLU A 99 -14.02 -0.77 11.01
N LEU A 100 -13.55 -1.73 10.21
CA LEU A 100 -12.68 -2.79 10.70
C LEU A 100 -11.31 -2.25 11.15
N TRP A 101 -10.72 -1.29 10.44
CA TRP A 101 -9.46 -0.68 10.90
C TRP A 101 -9.64 0.02 12.25
N ARG A 102 -10.77 0.68 12.48
CA ARG A 102 -11.06 1.37 13.75
C ARG A 102 -11.47 0.45 14.89
N SER A 103 -11.65 -0.85 14.65
CA SER A 103 -11.74 -1.86 15.72
C SER A 103 -10.38 -2.53 16.00
N SER A 104 -9.27 -1.97 15.53
CA SER A 104 -7.91 -2.44 15.84
C SER A 104 -7.66 -2.59 17.34
N GLY A 105 -6.82 -3.54 17.72
CA GLY A 105 -6.68 -3.97 19.13
C GLY A 105 -7.71 -5.02 19.56
N THR A 106 -8.66 -5.39 18.70
CA THR A 106 -9.63 -6.47 18.93
C THR A 106 -9.52 -7.57 17.87
N LEU A 107 -10.13 -8.74 18.12
CA LEU A 107 -10.22 -9.81 17.12
C LEU A 107 -10.91 -9.36 15.83
N LEU A 108 -11.89 -8.47 15.93
CA LEU A 108 -12.56 -7.90 14.76
C LEU A 108 -11.64 -6.97 13.98
N GLY A 109 -10.81 -6.15 14.65
CA GLY A 109 -9.74 -5.41 13.96
C GLY A 109 -8.73 -6.33 13.27
N GLY A 110 -8.58 -7.55 13.81
CA GLY A 110 -7.90 -8.67 13.19
C GLY A 110 -8.38 -8.98 11.76
N PHE A 111 -9.67 -8.79 11.50
CA PHE A 111 -10.31 -9.05 10.21
C PHE A 111 -9.99 -8.00 9.14
N ALA A 112 -9.65 -6.77 9.53
CA ALA A 112 -9.44 -5.64 8.62
C ALA A 112 -8.41 -5.91 7.52
N ASN A 113 -7.30 -6.58 7.85
CA ASN A 113 -6.29 -6.95 6.85
C ASN A 113 -6.83 -8.01 5.89
N SER A 114 -7.45 -9.09 6.39
CA SER A 114 -7.99 -10.15 5.53
C SER A 114 -9.09 -9.62 4.61
N ASN A 115 -9.85 -8.62 5.06
CA ASN A 115 -10.86 -7.95 4.26
C ASN A 115 -10.33 -7.33 2.96
N THR A 116 -9.06 -6.91 2.93
CA THR A 116 -8.44 -6.34 1.72
C THR A 116 -8.20 -7.38 0.62
N PHE A 117 -8.15 -8.68 0.93
CA PHE A 117 -7.80 -9.73 -0.02
C PHE A 117 -9.00 -10.36 -0.74
N TYR A 118 -10.24 -10.13 -0.26
CA TYR A 118 -11.41 -10.90 -0.68
C TYR A 118 -11.64 -10.97 -2.19
N ASN A 119 -11.36 -9.89 -2.92
CA ASN A 119 -11.60 -9.83 -4.35
C ASN A 119 -10.30 -9.89 -5.19
N CYS A 120 -9.12 -10.01 -4.56
CA CYS A 120 -7.86 -9.97 -5.28
C CYS A 120 -7.68 -11.11 -6.29
N GLY A 121 -8.20 -12.31 -5.98
CA GLY A 121 -8.16 -13.45 -6.91
C GLY A 121 -8.90 -13.19 -8.22
N ASN A 122 -10.13 -12.65 -8.13
CA ASN A 122 -10.92 -12.27 -9.30
C ASN A 122 -10.27 -11.10 -10.06
N LEU A 123 -9.79 -10.10 -9.33
CA LEU A 123 -9.07 -8.96 -9.90
C LEU A 123 -7.84 -9.40 -10.69
N HIS A 124 -7.04 -10.31 -10.13
CA HIS A 124 -5.86 -10.86 -10.78
C HIS A 124 -6.25 -11.63 -12.05
N ALA A 125 -7.15 -12.62 -11.94
CA ALA A 125 -7.53 -13.47 -13.07
C ALA A 125 -8.16 -12.66 -14.21
N SER A 126 -9.01 -11.69 -13.88
CA SER A 126 -9.66 -10.82 -14.87
C SER A 126 -8.66 -9.90 -15.56
N THR A 127 -7.76 -9.27 -14.80
CA THR A 127 -6.71 -8.39 -15.36
C THR A 127 -5.73 -9.18 -16.22
N TYR A 128 -5.31 -10.37 -15.78
CA TYR A 128 -4.45 -11.27 -16.53
C TYR A 128 -5.09 -11.64 -17.88
N ASN A 129 -6.34 -12.09 -17.87
CA ASN A 129 -7.05 -12.48 -19.08
C ASN A 129 -7.29 -11.27 -20.00
N PHE A 130 -7.62 -10.12 -19.45
CA PHE A 130 -7.82 -8.88 -20.20
C PHE A 130 -6.55 -8.51 -21.00
N LEU A 131 -5.40 -8.40 -20.32
CA LEU A 131 -4.12 -8.11 -20.97
C LEU A 131 -3.74 -9.18 -21.98
N ARG A 132 -3.93 -10.47 -21.64
CA ARG A 132 -3.67 -11.60 -22.53
C ARG A 132 -4.50 -11.52 -23.83
N TYR A 133 -5.79 -11.19 -23.75
CA TYR A 133 -6.65 -11.04 -24.93
C TYR A 133 -6.26 -9.82 -25.78
N LEU A 134 -5.76 -8.76 -25.15
CA LEU A 134 -5.14 -7.64 -25.87
C LEU A 134 -3.77 -8.02 -26.46
N GLY A 135 -3.19 -9.17 -26.10
CA GLY A 135 -1.90 -9.64 -26.60
C GLY A 135 -0.70 -9.06 -25.88
N TYR A 136 -0.87 -8.73 -24.60
CA TYR A 136 0.14 -8.22 -23.68
C TYR A 136 0.30 -9.18 -22.49
N GLN A 137 1.45 -9.13 -21.83
CA GLN A 137 1.75 -9.95 -20.66
C GLN A 137 1.46 -9.20 -19.37
N LEU A 138 1.15 -9.97 -18.32
CA LEU A 138 1.13 -9.51 -16.94
C LEU A 138 2.24 -10.24 -16.18
N ILE A 139 3.12 -9.50 -15.54
CA ILE A 139 4.26 -10.02 -14.78
C ILE A 139 4.03 -9.67 -13.31
N GLY A 140 4.03 -10.69 -12.45
CA GLY A 140 3.68 -10.54 -11.04
C GLY A 140 2.26 -11.02 -10.73
N THR A 141 1.87 -10.92 -9.46
CA THR A 141 0.58 -11.42 -8.97
C THR A 141 -0.10 -10.36 -8.12
N ILE A 142 -1.38 -10.11 -8.39
CA ILE A 142 -2.23 -9.26 -7.55
C ILE A 142 -2.79 -10.14 -6.44
N GLY A 143 -2.69 -9.71 -5.18
CA GLY A 143 -3.23 -10.46 -4.03
C GLY A 143 -2.30 -11.51 -3.44
N ASN A 144 -0.99 -11.42 -3.63
CA ASN A 144 -0.04 -12.41 -3.12
C ASN A 144 1.01 -11.77 -2.21
N ASP A 145 1.13 -12.29 -0.98
CA ASP A 145 2.11 -11.81 0.01
C ASP A 145 3.51 -12.47 -0.09
N SER A 146 3.73 -13.28 -1.13
CA SER A 146 4.94 -14.11 -1.29
C SER A 146 5.69 -13.88 -2.61
N ARG A 147 5.08 -13.24 -3.62
CA ARG A 147 5.71 -13.01 -4.94
C ARG A 147 5.49 -11.58 -5.43
N TYR A 148 6.23 -10.67 -4.81
CA TYR A 148 6.28 -9.26 -5.21
C TYR A 148 7.33 -9.06 -6.29
N VAL A 149 7.04 -8.18 -7.25
CA VAL A 149 8.04 -7.73 -8.22
C VAL A 149 8.92 -6.62 -7.62
N GLY A 150 8.34 -5.79 -6.75
CA GLY A 150 9.03 -4.66 -6.13
C GLY A 150 8.28 -4.11 -4.92
N SER A 151 8.73 -2.95 -4.45
CA SER A 151 8.12 -2.19 -3.37
C SER A 151 6.78 -1.60 -3.79
N GLU A 152 5.68 -2.23 -3.38
CA GLU A 152 4.31 -1.79 -3.71
C GLU A 152 4.01 -0.37 -3.19
N GLY A 153 4.59 0.01 -2.05
CA GLY A 153 4.49 1.37 -1.53
C GLY A 153 5.24 2.38 -2.40
N GLY A 154 6.43 2.02 -2.88
CA GLY A 154 7.21 2.82 -3.82
C GLY A 154 6.48 3.00 -5.15
N ALA A 155 5.97 1.90 -5.72
CA ALA A 155 5.14 1.90 -6.91
C ALA A 155 3.92 2.82 -6.77
N ALA A 156 3.19 2.71 -5.65
CA ALA A 156 2.01 3.52 -5.38
C ALA A 156 2.33 5.03 -5.26
N ILE A 157 3.45 5.40 -4.64
CA ILE A 157 3.88 6.80 -4.53
C ILE A 157 4.27 7.34 -5.91
N MET A 158 5.09 6.59 -6.66
CA MET A 158 5.55 7.01 -7.98
C MET A 158 4.39 7.14 -8.98
N ALA A 159 3.38 6.28 -8.85
CA ALA A 159 2.16 6.32 -9.65
C ALA A 159 1.12 7.33 -9.13
N GLY A 160 1.39 8.08 -8.06
CA GLY A 160 0.47 9.11 -7.56
C GLY A 160 -0.76 8.60 -6.84
N LEU A 161 -0.75 7.36 -6.35
CA LEU A 161 -1.87 6.83 -5.56
C LEU A 161 -1.92 7.42 -4.15
N GLY A 162 -0.78 7.87 -3.62
CA GLY A 162 -0.70 8.41 -2.28
C GLY A 162 0.71 8.82 -1.88
N GLU A 163 0.87 9.18 -0.61
CA GLU A 163 2.13 9.61 -0.02
C GLU A 163 2.63 8.64 1.05
N ALA A 164 3.94 8.70 1.34
CA ALA A 164 4.52 8.00 2.47
C ALA A 164 3.85 8.40 3.80
N SER A 165 4.01 7.56 4.82
CA SER A 165 3.42 7.78 6.14
C SER A 165 4.45 7.61 7.26
N ARG A 166 4.20 8.22 8.43
CA ARG A 166 5.04 8.06 9.64
C ARG A 166 5.24 6.60 10.03
N GLN A 167 4.26 5.76 9.76
CA GLN A 167 4.31 4.36 10.16
C GLN A 167 5.27 3.55 9.30
N LYS A 168 5.61 4.04 8.09
CA LYS A 168 6.46 3.35 7.10
C LYS A 168 5.99 1.90 6.81
N LEU A 169 4.68 1.68 6.88
CA LEU A 169 4.04 0.38 6.64
C LEU A 169 3.13 0.40 5.39
N TYR A 170 2.55 1.55 5.07
CA TYR A 170 1.64 1.71 3.94
C TYR A 170 1.67 3.14 3.42
N THR A 171 1.29 3.28 2.15
CA THR A 171 1.07 4.57 1.48
C THR A 171 -0.32 5.06 1.85
N LEU A 172 -0.41 6.32 2.29
CA LEU A 172 -1.67 6.97 2.61
C LEU A 172 -2.22 7.67 1.36
N THR A 173 -3.49 7.45 1.07
CA THR A 173 -4.16 7.98 -0.12
C THR A 173 -5.10 9.12 0.26
N PRO A 174 -5.24 10.17 -0.56
CA PRO A 174 -6.19 11.24 -0.31
C PRO A 174 -7.63 10.73 -0.19
N GLU A 175 -7.99 9.73 -0.98
CA GLU A 175 -9.32 9.16 -1.09
C GLU A 175 -9.62 8.25 0.09
N TYR A 176 -8.71 7.33 0.39
CA TYR A 176 -8.95 6.22 1.31
C TYR A 176 -8.19 6.29 2.62
N GLY A 177 -7.33 7.30 2.83
CA GLY A 177 -6.45 7.31 3.98
C GLY A 177 -5.58 6.06 3.94
N ALA A 178 -5.70 5.17 4.93
CA ALA A 178 -5.14 3.83 4.83
C ALA A 178 -5.92 3.02 3.75
N PRO A 179 -5.36 2.81 2.55
CA PRO A 179 -6.12 2.31 1.40
C PRO A 179 -6.36 0.80 1.44
N GLY A 180 -6.01 0.11 2.53
CA GLY A 180 -5.90 -1.34 2.53
C GLY A 180 -4.58 -1.79 1.90
N ARG A 181 -4.65 -2.70 0.93
CA ARG A 181 -3.45 -3.27 0.27
C ARG A 181 -3.11 -2.53 -1.00
N LEU A 182 -1.81 -2.50 -1.30
CA LEU A 182 -1.24 -2.00 -2.53
C LEU A 182 -0.68 -3.19 -3.29
N TYR A 183 -0.64 -3.12 -4.61
CA TYR A 183 0.01 -4.12 -5.45
C TYR A 183 0.75 -3.43 -6.59
N GLY A 184 1.86 -4.03 -7.02
CA GLY A 184 2.65 -3.64 -8.18
C GLY A 184 2.84 -4.83 -9.11
N VAL A 185 2.40 -4.68 -10.37
CA VAL A 185 2.56 -5.70 -11.42
C VAL A 185 3.00 -5.05 -12.71
N LEU A 186 3.79 -5.74 -13.54
CA LEU A 186 4.32 -5.17 -14.78
C LEU A 186 3.54 -5.64 -16.00
N THR A 187 3.54 -4.83 -17.06
CA THR A 187 3.00 -5.19 -18.37
C THR A 187 3.85 -4.59 -19.49
N ASP A 188 3.79 -5.20 -20.66
CA ASP A 188 4.35 -4.66 -21.92
C ASP A 188 3.29 -3.90 -22.75
N LEU A 189 2.11 -3.64 -22.18
CA LEU A 189 1.13 -2.70 -22.71
C LEU A 189 1.65 -1.27 -22.50
N PRO A 190 1.84 -0.47 -23.56
CA PRO A 190 2.17 0.94 -23.41
C PRO A 190 1.06 1.68 -22.69
N LEU A 191 1.40 2.39 -21.62
CA LEU A 191 0.47 3.13 -20.77
C LEU A 191 0.96 4.57 -20.60
N GLU A 192 0.05 5.52 -20.61
CA GLU A 192 0.31 6.89 -20.16
C GLU A 192 0.62 6.86 -18.64
N PRO A 193 1.82 7.28 -18.20
CA PRO A 193 2.15 7.32 -16.78
C PRO A 193 1.28 8.30 -16.00
N THR A 194 0.94 7.94 -14.76
CA THR A 194 0.44 8.90 -13.77
C THR A 194 1.60 9.54 -13.04
N HIS A 195 1.32 10.58 -12.25
CA HIS A 195 2.36 11.39 -11.61
C HIS A 195 2.22 11.39 -10.08
N PRO A 196 3.34 11.43 -9.33
CA PRO A 196 3.32 11.62 -7.88
C PRO A 196 2.48 12.83 -7.47
N ILE A 197 1.93 12.78 -6.27
CA ILE A 197 1.05 13.82 -5.71
C ILE A 197 1.65 14.41 -4.43
N ASP A 198 1.25 15.65 -4.10
CA ASP A 198 1.39 16.23 -2.77
C ASP A 198 -0.01 16.61 -2.28
N ALA A 199 -0.57 15.78 -1.39
CA ALA A 199 -1.83 16.03 -0.70
C ALA A 199 -1.59 16.49 0.74
N GLY A 200 -0.36 16.88 1.08
CA GLY A 200 0.06 17.30 2.42
C GLY A 200 0.06 16.20 3.46
N ILE A 201 -0.10 14.93 3.08
CA ILE A 201 -0.23 13.81 4.01
C ILE A 201 1.11 13.52 4.69
N TYR A 202 2.21 13.46 3.92
CA TYR A 202 3.51 13.23 4.52
C TYR A 202 3.91 14.42 5.40
N ARG A 203 3.63 15.65 4.95
CA ARG A 203 3.81 16.87 5.75
C ARG A 203 2.99 16.87 7.04
N PHE A 204 1.76 16.35 7.01
CA PHE A 204 0.93 16.19 8.21
C PHE A 204 1.56 15.25 9.23
N CYS A 205 2.29 14.21 8.78
CA CYS A 205 2.97 13.27 9.65
C CYS A 205 4.03 13.93 10.54
N HIS A 206 4.66 15.03 10.12
CA HIS A 206 5.66 15.76 10.93
C HIS A 206 5.09 16.32 12.25
N SER A 207 3.78 16.64 12.27
CA SER A 207 3.12 17.24 13.43
C SER A 207 2.17 16.30 14.16
N CYS A 208 1.59 15.31 13.46
CA CYS A 208 0.51 14.49 14.00
C CYS A 208 0.97 13.50 15.07
N GLN A 209 1.95 12.66 14.75
CA GLN A 209 2.52 11.58 15.58
C GLN A 209 1.56 10.62 16.32
N LYS A 210 0.25 10.76 16.16
CA LYS A 210 -0.80 10.00 16.85
C LYS A 210 -0.62 8.48 16.81
N CYS A 211 -0.22 7.94 15.64
CA CYS A 211 0.06 6.51 15.49
C CYS A 211 1.25 6.04 16.35
N ALA A 212 2.25 6.90 16.56
CA ALA A 212 3.39 6.62 17.44
C ALA A 212 3.00 6.73 18.91
N ASP A 213 2.15 7.69 19.27
CA ASP A 213 1.68 7.85 20.65
C ASP A 213 0.85 6.65 21.12
N HIS A 214 0.00 6.10 20.24
CA HIS A 214 -0.85 4.96 20.55
C HIS A 214 -0.21 3.59 20.24
N CYS A 215 1.05 3.55 19.80
CA CYS A 215 1.73 2.30 19.48
C CYS A 215 2.09 1.55 20.78
N PRO A 216 1.49 0.38 21.10
CA PRO A 216 1.77 -0.26 22.39
C PRO A 216 3.25 -0.61 22.61
N PRO A 217 4.00 -1.17 21.63
CA PRO A 217 5.42 -1.41 21.80
C PRO A 217 6.31 -0.18 21.49
N GLN A 218 5.72 1.00 21.23
CA GLN A 218 6.44 2.26 20.94
C GLN A 218 7.50 2.16 19.83
N VAL A 219 7.21 1.38 18.79
CA VAL A 219 8.18 1.10 17.70
C VAL A 219 8.21 2.15 16.59
N ILE A 220 7.24 3.07 16.55
CA ILE A 220 7.12 4.09 15.51
C ILE A 220 7.86 5.34 15.97
N SER A 221 8.71 5.90 15.11
CA SER A 221 9.46 7.12 15.41
C SER A 221 8.53 8.29 15.80
N LYS A 222 8.94 9.00 16.86
CA LYS A 222 8.34 10.28 17.32
C LYS A 222 9.15 11.50 16.90
N GLU A 223 10.19 11.30 16.09
CA GLU A 223 10.98 12.41 15.56
C GLU A 223 10.12 13.34 14.71
N LYS A 224 10.40 14.64 14.76
CA LYS A 224 9.67 15.62 13.94
C LYS A 224 9.97 15.44 12.46
N GLU A 225 11.23 15.12 12.15
CA GLU A 225 11.73 15.00 10.78
C GLU A 225 12.09 13.55 10.43
N PRO A 226 11.83 13.11 9.19
CA PRO A 226 12.28 11.80 8.71
C PRO A 226 13.78 11.84 8.42
N SER A 227 14.42 10.67 8.50
CA SER A 227 15.86 10.53 8.30
C SER A 227 16.19 9.74 7.03
N TRP A 228 17.36 9.99 6.47
CA TRP A 228 17.99 9.08 5.50
C TRP A 228 18.71 7.93 6.20
N ASP A 229 19.21 8.19 7.41
CA ASP A 229 19.99 7.23 8.19
C ASP A 229 19.07 6.20 8.84
N ILE A 230 19.33 4.93 8.55
CA ILE A 230 18.61 3.80 9.13
C ILE A 230 19.15 3.59 10.55
N PRO A 231 18.32 3.68 11.61
CA PRO A 231 18.78 3.41 12.97
C PRO A 231 19.17 1.95 13.14
N LEU A 232 20.04 1.67 14.11
CA LEU A 232 20.32 0.31 14.55
C LEU A 232 19.07 -0.30 15.19
N THR A 233 18.89 -1.61 15.01
CA THR A 233 17.87 -2.39 15.70
C THR A 233 18.55 -3.31 16.69
N GLU A 234 18.23 -3.14 17.98
CA GLU A 234 18.87 -3.90 19.07
C GLU A 234 20.42 -3.86 19.00
N GLY A 235 20.98 -2.69 18.65
CA GLY A 235 22.42 -2.48 18.51
C GLY A 235 23.06 -3.07 17.24
N LYS A 236 22.27 -3.60 16.31
CA LYS A 236 22.75 -4.21 15.05
C LYS A 236 22.31 -3.43 13.82
N GLU A 237 23.04 -3.58 12.72
CA GLU A 237 22.62 -3.01 11.42
C GLU A 237 21.22 -3.54 11.05
N THR A 238 20.34 -2.62 10.68
CA THR A 238 18.97 -2.94 10.27
C THR A 238 18.96 -3.45 8.83
N ILE A 239 18.60 -4.72 8.65
CA ILE A 239 18.59 -5.40 7.34
C ILE A 239 17.20 -5.50 6.70
N PHE A 240 16.15 -5.06 7.40
CA PHE A 240 14.75 -5.20 6.99
C PHE A 240 14.11 -3.87 6.57
N SER A 241 14.91 -2.82 6.40
CA SER A 241 14.50 -1.54 5.81
C SER A 241 15.20 -1.34 4.47
N VAL A 242 14.46 -0.87 3.47
CA VAL A 242 15.03 -0.47 2.18
C VAL A 242 15.98 0.70 2.37
N LYS A 243 17.19 0.59 1.80
CA LYS A 243 18.23 1.63 1.83
C LYS A 243 17.86 2.76 0.86
N GLY A 244 18.32 3.99 1.13
CA GLY A 244 18.11 5.14 0.24
C GLY A 244 16.69 5.72 0.24
N THR A 245 15.91 5.50 1.31
CA THR A 245 14.58 6.12 1.47
C THR A 245 14.57 7.07 2.66
N LYS A 246 14.14 8.33 2.48
CA LYS A 246 13.93 9.25 3.61
C LYS A 246 12.64 8.91 4.33
N ALA A 247 12.71 8.41 5.56
CA ALA A 247 11.54 7.89 6.27
C ALA A 247 11.57 8.11 7.79
N PHE A 248 10.39 7.96 8.40
CA PHE A 248 10.27 7.70 9.83
C PHE A 248 10.49 6.21 10.07
N TYR A 249 11.70 5.84 10.48
CA TYR A 249 12.05 4.44 10.70
C TYR A 249 11.35 3.86 11.94
N ASN A 250 11.10 2.55 11.89
CA ASN A 250 10.37 1.80 12.89
C ASN A 250 11.13 0.51 13.28
N ASN A 251 10.92 0.03 14.51
CA ASN A 251 11.43 -1.27 14.95
C ASN A 251 10.44 -2.38 14.53
N LEU A 252 10.56 -2.85 13.29
CA LEU A 252 9.67 -3.88 12.72
C LEU A 252 9.74 -5.25 13.42
N PRO A 253 10.91 -5.75 13.87
CA PRO A 253 10.99 -6.98 14.66
C PRO A 253 10.14 -6.90 15.93
N LEU A 254 10.27 -5.82 16.70
CA LEU A 254 9.46 -5.63 17.91
C LEU A 254 7.97 -5.44 17.57
N CYS A 255 7.64 -4.75 16.46
CA CYS A 255 6.28 -4.67 15.95
C CYS A 255 5.69 -6.07 15.67
N ARG A 256 6.49 -6.93 15.02
CA ARG A 256 6.06 -8.28 14.64
C ARG A 256 5.94 -9.17 15.85
N GLN A 257 6.88 -9.09 16.79
CA GLN A 257 6.83 -9.83 18.04
C GLN A 257 5.54 -9.50 18.81
N TYR A 258 5.26 -8.22 19.05
CA TYR A 258 4.02 -7.79 19.70
C TYR A 258 2.77 -8.24 18.93
N SER A 259 2.80 -8.15 17.59
CA SER A 259 1.71 -8.65 16.75
C SER A 259 1.49 -10.15 16.84
N ASN A 260 2.54 -10.96 17.09
CA ASN A 260 2.43 -12.41 17.22
C ASN A 260 2.00 -12.82 18.64
N GLU A 261 2.40 -12.06 19.66
CA GLU A 261 2.02 -12.27 21.06
C GLU A 261 0.57 -11.83 21.34
N THR A 262 0.02 -10.94 20.52
CA THR A 262 -1.39 -10.53 20.57
C THR A 262 -2.26 -11.42 19.68
N SER A 263 -3.39 -11.88 20.19
CA SER A 263 -4.33 -12.74 19.44
C SER A 263 -5.01 -12.05 18.24
N HIS A 264 -4.87 -10.74 18.13
CA HIS A 264 -5.57 -9.87 17.18
C HIS A 264 -4.65 -9.22 16.13
N GLY A 265 -3.33 -9.43 16.18
CA GLY A 265 -2.39 -8.86 15.22
C GLY A 265 -2.18 -7.34 15.33
N CYS A 266 -2.45 -6.75 16.49
CA CYS A 266 -2.31 -5.32 16.82
C CYS A 266 -3.06 -4.34 15.88
N ARG A 267 -2.43 -3.88 14.79
CA ARG A 267 -2.94 -2.90 13.79
C ARG A 267 -3.45 -1.56 14.33
N ILE A 268 -3.25 -1.24 15.60
CA ILE A 268 -3.73 0.01 16.24
C ILE A 268 -3.31 1.24 15.45
N CYS A 269 -2.08 1.27 14.93
CA CYS A 269 -1.60 2.37 14.13
C CYS A 269 -2.46 2.65 12.87
N TRP A 270 -3.08 1.63 12.26
CA TRP A 270 -4.00 1.79 11.14
C TRP A 270 -5.31 2.46 11.57
N GLY A 271 -5.90 1.98 12.66
CA GLY A 271 -7.15 2.52 13.22
C GLY A 271 -7.00 3.93 13.81
N GLU A 272 -5.82 4.23 14.37
CA GLU A 272 -5.52 5.51 14.99
C GLU A 272 -5.15 6.62 14.00
N CYS A 273 -4.78 6.25 12.77
CA CYS A 273 -4.37 7.22 11.78
C CYS A 273 -5.50 8.24 11.50
N THR A 274 -5.18 9.53 11.60
CA THR A 274 -6.13 10.63 11.35
C THR A 274 -6.77 10.57 9.95
N PHE A 275 -6.10 9.92 8.99
CA PHE A 275 -6.65 9.72 7.65
C PHE A 275 -7.59 8.51 7.53
N THR A 276 -7.61 7.61 8.51
CA THR A 276 -8.54 6.46 8.63
C THR A 276 -9.85 6.90 9.28
N VAL A 277 -10.59 7.78 8.59
CA VAL A 277 -11.89 8.30 9.03
C VAL A 277 -12.94 8.13 7.95
N ASN A 278 -14.22 8.04 8.35
CA ASN A 278 -15.35 8.04 7.43
C ASN A 278 -15.51 9.39 6.76
N ARG A 279 -16.00 9.39 5.51
CA ARG A 279 -15.83 10.52 4.60
C ARG A 279 -17.13 11.17 4.12
N GLY A 280 -18.27 10.77 4.68
CA GLY A 280 -19.56 11.36 4.36
C GLY A 280 -19.76 12.80 4.83
N SER A 281 -18.88 13.34 5.68
CA SER A 281 -19.00 14.71 6.18
C SER A 281 -18.20 15.73 5.36
N LEU A 282 -18.86 16.81 4.95
CA LEU A 282 -18.26 17.94 4.23
C LEU A 282 -17.04 18.53 4.95
N VAL A 283 -17.03 18.50 6.29
CA VAL A 283 -15.93 19.02 7.10
C VAL A 283 -14.61 18.32 6.80
N HIS A 284 -14.63 17.01 6.50
CA HIS A 284 -13.42 16.27 6.19
C HIS A 284 -12.84 16.67 4.84
N GLN A 285 -13.67 17.07 3.87
CA GLN A 285 -13.19 17.58 2.59
C GLN A 285 -12.50 18.94 2.74
N ILE A 286 -13.07 19.84 3.55
CA ILE A 286 -12.46 21.14 3.87
C ILE A 286 -11.13 20.95 4.61
N ILE A 287 -11.08 20.06 5.61
CA ILE A 287 -9.85 19.79 6.36
C ILE A 287 -8.78 19.21 5.45
N LYS A 288 -9.10 18.23 4.59
CA LYS A 288 -8.14 17.67 3.63
C LYS A 288 -7.61 18.73 2.67
N GLY A 289 -8.49 19.55 2.10
CA GLY A 289 -8.09 20.68 1.24
C GLY A 289 -7.18 21.67 1.98
N THR A 290 -7.42 21.90 3.28
CA THR A 290 -6.54 22.74 4.10
C THR A 290 -5.20 22.07 4.36
N VAL A 291 -5.18 20.80 4.78
CA VAL A 291 -3.94 20.03 5.03
C VAL A 291 -3.05 19.98 3.79
N ALA A 292 -3.64 19.84 2.61
CA ALA A 292 -2.93 19.83 1.33
C ALA A 292 -2.17 21.14 1.04
N ASN A 293 -2.60 22.27 1.61
CA ASN A 293 -2.05 23.59 1.27
C ASN A 293 -1.42 24.35 2.46
N VAL A 294 -1.85 24.08 3.69
CA VAL A 294 -1.53 24.89 4.88
C VAL A 294 -1.19 23.98 6.07
N SER A 295 0.10 23.88 6.41
CA SER A 295 0.59 23.04 7.51
C SER A 295 0.38 23.63 8.90
N LEU A 296 0.11 24.94 9.02
CA LEU A 296 -0.04 25.65 10.29
C LEU A 296 -1.08 25.02 11.23
N PHE A 297 -2.14 24.45 10.65
CA PHE A 297 -3.25 23.87 11.40
C PHE A 297 -3.12 22.37 11.65
N ASN A 298 -2.05 21.72 11.20
CA ASN A 298 -1.91 20.27 11.28
C ASN A 298 -2.06 19.75 12.73
N THR A 299 -1.40 20.40 13.69
CA THR A 299 -1.51 20.05 15.11
C THR A 299 -2.93 20.24 15.65
N TYR A 300 -3.61 21.31 15.22
CA TYR A 300 -4.98 21.56 15.63
C TYR A 300 -5.92 20.47 15.09
N PHE A 301 -5.79 20.11 13.81
CA PHE A 301 -6.69 19.14 13.16
C PHE A 301 -6.60 17.74 13.75
N TYR A 302 -5.41 17.22 14.07
CA TYR A 302 -5.36 15.88 14.67
C TYR A 302 -5.90 15.90 16.11
N LYS A 303 -5.59 16.93 16.91
CA LYS A 303 -6.14 17.08 18.27
C LYS A 303 -7.66 17.22 18.27
N LEU A 304 -8.21 17.91 17.26
CA LEU A 304 -9.64 17.99 17.04
C LEU A 304 -10.22 16.59 16.79
N GLY A 305 -9.56 15.78 15.94
CA GLY A 305 -9.96 14.39 15.71
C GLY A 305 -9.95 13.55 16.99
N GLU A 306 -8.96 13.72 17.85
CA GLU A 306 -8.92 13.07 19.18
C GLU A 306 -10.08 13.51 20.06
N ALA A 307 -10.39 14.80 20.10
CA ALA A 307 -11.51 15.33 20.88
C ALA A 307 -12.88 14.80 20.41
N PHE A 308 -13.01 14.44 19.12
CA PHE A 308 -14.20 13.80 18.55
C PHE A 308 -14.21 12.26 18.66
N GLY A 309 -13.22 11.65 19.29
CA GLY A 309 -13.16 10.18 19.44
C GLY A 309 -12.81 9.43 18.15
N TYR A 310 -12.18 10.09 17.18
CA TYR A 310 -11.61 9.38 16.03
C TYR A 310 -10.37 8.61 16.46
N GLY A 311 -10.31 7.34 16.10
CA GLY A 311 -9.24 6.41 16.51
C GLY A 311 -9.73 4.97 16.55
N ALA A 312 -8.84 4.09 17.00
CA ALA A 312 -9.17 2.72 17.29
C ALA A 312 -9.92 2.64 18.63
N ASP A 313 -10.94 1.80 18.70
CA ASP A 313 -11.76 1.66 19.90
C ASP A 313 -12.35 0.24 19.97
N ALA A 314 -12.29 -0.36 21.15
CA ALA A 314 -12.86 -1.68 21.38
C ALA A 314 -14.40 -1.66 21.32
N GLU A 315 -15.06 -0.55 21.69
CA GLU A 315 -16.53 -0.43 21.61
C GLU A 315 -17.02 -0.49 20.15
N LYS A 316 -16.20 -0.03 19.20
CA LYS A 316 -16.48 -0.15 17.76
C LYS A 316 -16.50 -1.59 17.29
N ALA A 317 -15.85 -2.51 18.00
CA ALA A 317 -15.92 -3.93 17.68
C ALA A 317 -17.29 -4.53 18.07
N GLU A 318 -17.85 -4.10 19.19
CA GLU A 318 -19.14 -4.60 19.70
C GLU A 318 -20.31 -4.10 18.86
N THR A 319 -20.28 -2.83 18.45
CA THR A 319 -21.36 -2.19 17.67
C THR A 319 -21.27 -2.43 16.17
N TRP A 320 -20.21 -3.09 15.68
CA TRP A 320 -20.00 -3.31 14.25
C TRP A 320 -21.12 -4.11 13.59
N TRP A 321 -21.70 -5.06 14.33
CA TRP A 321 -22.80 -5.92 13.85
C TRP A 321 -24.09 -5.18 13.57
N ASP A 322 -24.25 -3.99 14.17
CA ASP A 322 -25.43 -3.14 14.01
C ASP A 322 -25.29 -2.15 12.84
N LEU A 323 -24.12 -2.10 12.20
CA LEU A 323 -23.84 -1.19 11.10
C LEU A 323 -24.46 -1.66 9.79
N SER A 324 -25.09 -0.74 9.06
CA SER A 324 -25.48 -0.94 7.66
C SER A 324 -24.28 -0.70 6.74
N LEU A 325 -23.45 -1.72 6.55
CA LEU A 325 -22.19 -1.63 5.80
C LEU A 325 -22.38 -1.72 4.27
N PRO A 326 -21.53 -1.04 3.48
CA PRO A 326 -21.46 -1.29 2.04
C PRO A 326 -20.91 -2.69 1.75
N THR A 327 -21.04 -3.16 0.51
CA THR A 327 -20.47 -4.44 0.07
C THR A 327 -18.96 -4.49 0.38
N LEU A 328 -18.49 -5.61 0.94
CA LEU A 328 -17.13 -5.79 1.46
C LEU A 328 -16.72 -4.81 2.59
N GLY A 329 -17.62 -3.99 3.12
CA GLY A 329 -17.27 -2.90 4.04
C GLY A 329 -16.44 -1.79 3.38
N GLN A 330 -16.41 -1.74 2.05
CA GLN A 330 -15.63 -0.83 1.21
C GLN A 330 -16.55 0.21 0.55
N ASP A 331 -16.17 1.48 0.59
CA ASP A 331 -16.92 2.55 -0.07
C ASP A 331 -16.46 2.71 -1.52
N SER A 332 -17.19 2.06 -2.42
CA SER A 332 -16.94 2.06 -3.87
C SER A 332 -17.27 3.39 -4.56
N THR A 333 -17.93 4.33 -3.88
CA THR A 333 -18.42 5.58 -4.48
C THR A 333 -17.43 6.74 -4.40
N ILE A 334 -16.42 6.66 -3.51
CA ILE A 334 -15.48 7.78 -3.22
C ILE A 334 -14.76 8.30 -4.48
N THR A 335 -14.46 7.41 -5.41
CA THR A 335 -13.67 7.70 -6.62
C THR A 335 -14.53 7.65 -7.89
N ALA A 336 -15.84 7.47 -7.75
CA ALA A 336 -16.76 7.42 -8.89
C ALA A 336 -17.27 8.84 -9.20
N ALA A 337 -16.86 9.39 -10.34
CA ALA A 337 -17.46 10.61 -10.89
C ALA A 337 -18.79 10.28 -11.62
N ASP A 338 -18.80 9.20 -12.40
CA ASP A 338 -20.00 8.70 -13.05
C ASP A 338 -20.76 7.76 -12.10
N GLY A 339 -21.97 8.14 -11.70
CA GLY A 339 -22.84 7.35 -10.80
C GLY A 339 -22.54 7.52 -9.31
N GLY A 340 -21.40 8.11 -8.94
CA GLY A 340 -21.21 8.71 -7.62
C GLY A 340 -21.79 10.13 -7.61
N TYR A 341 -22.26 10.62 -6.47
CA TYR A 341 -22.87 11.95 -6.37
C TYR A 341 -21.87 13.13 -6.53
N GLY A 342 -20.68 12.89 -7.10
CA GLY A 342 -19.69 13.91 -7.45
C GLY A 342 -19.66 14.13 -8.95
N LYS A 343 -20.22 15.26 -9.42
CA LYS A 343 -19.93 15.77 -10.76
C LYS A 343 -18.55 16.42 -10.80
#